data_AF-A0A3N5NBB2-F1
#
_entry.id   AF-A0A3N5NBB2-F1
#
_cell.length_a   1.000
_cell.length_b   1.000
_cell.length_c   1.000
_cell.angle_alpha   90.00
_cell.angle_beta   90.00
_cell.angle_gamma   90.00
#
_symmetry.space_group_name_H-M   'P 1'
#
loop_
_entity.id
_entity.type
_entity.pdbx_description
1 polymer ?
#
loop_
_entity_poly.entity_id
_entity_poly.type
_entity_poly.pdbx_seq_one_letter_code
_entity_poly.pdbx_strand_id
1 'polypeptide(L)'
;MTSRCSSHGGAGSPLLPRLAARTTKAAYRQSGVCSTACGRQEFVCQLRSRDCSVAEVDVTWTRLTRAFLGVSLGLALIGPAFAASSLTSDFDVSTEGWTHTGASVLQQVATGGNPGGYLFVDNSEGDITYLFAPAKYLGNLSAFDGGTVSFDGNMLGIGGAPYTAAGLDYGHLRLTGAGMSATLDLLPSPGQPLQNVWSTYTAALDAASWNKSQADWTTLLSNVTEVRLSVEAMFGNEVQGIDNFAISPVPEPRTWIMLAAGLALVAGVVRRRR
;
A
#
# COMPACT_ATOMS: atom_id res chain seq x y z
N MET A 1 5.14 30.97 74.98
CA MET A 1 3.67 31.11 74.99
C MET A 1 3.09 30.15 73.95
N THR A 2 2.23 29.23 74.42
CA THR A 2 1.23 28.39 73.68
C THR A 2 1.74 27.58 72.47
N SER A 3 2.10 26.30 72.58
CA SER A 3 1.29 25.08 72.81
C SER A 3 0.11 24.88 71.83
N ARG A 4 0.20 23.85 70.97
CA ARG A 4 -0.91 22.93 70.66
C ARG A 4 -0.42 21.60 70.08
N CYS A 5 -0.88 20.52 70.70
CA CYS A 5 -0.77 19.11 70.32
C CYS A 5 -2.00 18.63 69.53
N SER A 6 -1.83 17.59 68.70
CA SER A 6 -2.69 16.38 68.48
C SER A 6 -2.31 15.80 67.11
N SER A 7 -1.81 14.59 66.86
CA SER A 7 -1.92 13.22 67.40
C SER A 7 -3.16 12.41 66.98
N HIS A 8 -2.85 11.25 66.36
CA HIS A 8 -3.63 10.00 66.16
C HIS A 8 -4.59 9.95 64.95
N GLY A 9 -4.66 8.86 64.18
CA GLY A 9 -3.98 7.57 64.23
C GLY A 9 -4.67 6.53 63.31
N GLY A 10 -3.93 5.45 63.00
CA GLY A 10 -4.42 4.12 62.56
C GLY A 10 -5.04 4.02 61.17
N ALA A 11 -5.08 2.90 60.47
CA ALA A 11 -4.48 1.56 60.51
C ALA A 11 -5.31 0.77 59.48
N GLY A 12 -4.71 -0.11 58.66
CA GLY A 12 -5.52 -1.09 57.91
C GLY A 12 -4.94 -1.61 56.60
N SER A 13 -3.90 -2.44 56.68
CA SER A 13 -3.71 -3.53 55.70
C SER A 13 -4.58 -4.72 56.12
N PRO A 14 -5.07 -5.54 55.17
CA PRO A 14 -4.55 -6.92 55.16
C PRO A 14 -4.38 -7.57 53.77
N LEU A 15 -3.25 -8.28 53.69
CA LEU A 15 -2.94 -9.58 53.06
C LEU A 15 -4.02 -10.35 52.26
N LEU A 16 -3.66 -10.65 51.00
CA LEU A 16 -3.69 -11.91 50.19
C LEU A 16 -4.75 -13.01 50.46
N PRO A 17 -5.14 -13.77 49.40
CA PRO A 17 -4.47 -15.07 49.24
C PRO A 17 -4.12 -15.49 47.79
N ARG A 18 -3.02 -16.25 47.70
CA ARG A 18 -2.69 -17.17 46.60
C ARG A 18 -3.72 -18.30 46.53
N LEU A 19 -4.07 -18.74 45.32
CA LEU A 19 -4.58 -20.08 45.07
C LEU A 19 -3.93 -20.66 43.81
N ALA A 20 -3.35 -21.85 43.99
CA ALA A 20 -2.76 -22.70 42.97
C ALA A 20 -3.62 -23.96 42.84
N ALA A 21 -3.80 -24.48 41.62
CA ALA A 21 -4.14 -25.88 41.30
C ALA A 21 -4.16 -26.02 39.76
N ARG A 22 -3.26 -26.84 39.17
CA ARG A 22 -3.47 -28.26 38.75
C ARG A 22 -4.45 -28.38 37.55
N THR A 23 -4.29 -29.19 36.51
CA THR A 23 -3.40 -30.32 36.16
C THR A 23 -3.70 -30.77 34.72
N THR A 24 -2.69 -31.33 34.05
CA THR A 24 -2.69 -32.50 33.13
C THR A 24 -3.36 -32.49 31.73
N LYS A 25 -2.51 -32.88 30.76
CA LYS A 25 -2.68 -33.91 29.70
C LYS A 25 -3.90 -33.84 28.77
N ALA A 26 -3.63 -33.75 27.46
CA ALA A 26 -3.74 -34.91 26.57
C ALA A 26 -3.17 -34.58 25.17
N ALA A 27 -2.25 -35.43 24.72
CA ALA A 27 -1.91 -35.58 23.32
C ALA A 27 -3.09 -36.24 22.59
N TYR A 28 -3.41 -35.79 21.39
CA TYR A 28 -4.15 -36.62 20.44
C TYR A 28 -3.34 -36.76 19.15
N ARG A 29 -2.86 -37.99 18.95
CA ARG A 29 -2.15 -38.50 17.80
C ARG A 29 -3.12 -39.46 17.12
N GLN A 30 -3.53 -39.15 15.89
CA GLN A 30 -4.07 -40.09 14.90
C GLN A 30 -3.61 -39.52 13.56
N SER A 31 -2.69 -40.05 12.74
CA SER A 31 -2.39 -41.43 12.32
C SER A 31 -3.64 -42.21 11.90
N GLY A 32 -4.15 -41.86 10.72
CA GLY A 32 -5.00 -42.70 9.90
C GLY A 32 -4.23 -43.16 8.67
N VAL A 33 -3.54 -44.29 8.79
CA VAL A 33 -3.19 -45.15 7.65
C VAL A 33 -4.41 -46.05 7.45
N CYS A 34 -4.98 -46.05 6.25
CA CYS A 34 -5.86 -47.13 5.80
C CYS A 34 -5.21 -47.78 4.58
N SER A 35 -4.96 -49.07 4.75
CA SER A 35 -4.33 -49.99 3.82
C SER A 35 -5.41 -50.77 3.04
N THR A 36 -5.05 -51.21 1.83
CA THR A 36 -5.56 -52.37 1.04
C THR A 36 -7.06 -52.40 0.68
N ALA A 37 -7.54 -52.87 -0.49
CA ALA A 37 -7.06 -53.91 -1.40
C ALA A 37 -7.77 -53.85 -2.79
N CYS A 38 -7.17 -54.58 -3.75
CA CYS A 38 -7.81 -55.49 -4.73
C CYS A 38 -8.27 -55.02 -6.12
N GLY A 39 -7.83 -55.81 -7.13
CA GLY A 39 -8.32 -55.89 -8.52
C GLY A 39 -7.37 -55.20 -9.52
N ARG A 40 -6.37 -55.82 -10.14
CA ARG A 40 -6.26 -57.11 -10.86
C ARG A 40 -7.30 -57.25 -11.98
N GLN A 41 -6.97 -56.79 -13.18
CA GLN A 41 -7.22 -57.54 -14.41
C GLN A 41 -6.05 -57.39 -15.38
N GLU A 42 -5.47 -58.54 -15.68
CA GLU A 42 -4.51 -58.82 -16.75
C GLU A 42 -5.28 -58.82 -18.08
N PHE A 43 -4.72 -58.19 -19.11
CA PHE A 43 -4.99 -58.58 -20.50
C PHE A 43 -3.65 -58.91 -21.16
N VAL A 44 -3.42 -60.21 -21.33
CA VAL A 44 -2.35 -60.78 -22.14
C VAL A 44 -3.02 -61.49 -23.33
N CYS A 45 -2.65 -61.08 -24.54
CA CYS A 45 -2.62 -61.89 -25.76
C CYS A 45 -1.81 -61.06 -26.79
N GLN A 46 -0.50 -61.27 -27.03
CA GLN A 46 0.12 -62.32 -27.87
C GLN A 46 -0.72 -62.66 -29.13
N LEU A 47 -0.22 -62.69 -30.37
CA LEU A 47 1.13 -62.84 -30.93
C LEU A 47 1.04 -62.77 -32.48
N ARG A 48 2.20 -62.76 -33.16
CA ARG A 48 2.53 -63.06 -34.58
C ARG A 48 2.57 -61.87 -35.55
N SER A 49 3.67 -61.44 -36.16
CA SER A 49 4.93 -62.02 -36.71
C SER A 49 4.91 -62.24 -38.24
N ARG A 50 5.78 -61.47 -38.91
CA ARG A 50 6.60 -61.78 -40.11
C ARG A 50 5.91 -61.87 -41.48
N ASP A 51 6.31 -60.97 -42.40
CA ASP A 51 7.21 -61.22 -43.56
C ASP A 51 7.37 -59.90 -44.36
N CYS A 52 8.58 -59.36 -44.55
CA CYS A 52 9.56 -59.64 -45.62
C CYS A 52 9.15 -59.14 -47.03
N SER A 53 9.71 -58.01 -47.48
CA SER A 53 10.47 -57.91 -48.75
C SER A 53 10.95 -56.48 -49.01
N VAL A 54 12.19 -56.42 -49.49
CA VAL A 54 12.95 -55.24 -49.93
C VAL A 54 12.64 -55.01 -51.41
N ALA A 55 12.44 -53.76 -51.82
CA ALA A 55 12.67 -53.33 -53.20
C ALA A 55 13.09 -51.85 -53.24
N GLU A 56 14.06 -51.60 -54.10
CA GLU A 56 14.88 -50.40 -54.24
C GLU A 56 14.16 -49.17 -54.81
N VAL A 57 14.68 -48.03 -54.36
CA VAL A 57 15.05 -46.81 -55.11
C VAL A 57 14.17 -46.41 -56.29
N ASP A 58 13.43 -45.31 -56.10
CA ASP A 58 13.19 -44.34 -57.16
C ASP A 58 13.43 -42.92 -56.64
N VAL A 59 14.56 -42.34 -57.05
CA VAL A 59 14.87 -40.92 -56.89
C VAL A 59 14.17 -40.18 -58.01
N THR A 60 13.03 -39.55 -57.70
CA THR A 60 12.42 -38.56 -58.58
C THR A 60 12.25 -37.24 -57.86
N TRP A 61 13.16 -36.32 -58.19
CA TRP A 61 13.03 -34.89 -57.96
C TRP A 61 11.81 -34.37 -58.70
N THR A 62 10.76 -33.95 -57.99
CA THR A 62 9.93 -32.76 -58.29
C THR A 62 8.69 -32.74 -57.40
N ARG A 63 8.63 -31.80 -56.47
CA ARG A 63 7.56 -30.80 -56.31
C ARG A 63 7.69 -30.14 -54.95
N LEU A 64 8.16 -28.90 -54.99
CA LEU A 64 7.95 -27.88 -53.96
C LEU A 64 6.44 -27.66 -53.77
N THR A 65 5.79 -28.48 -52.95
CA THR A 65 4.44 -28.21 -52.46
C THR A 65 4.51 -27.72 -51.03
N ARG A 66 4.59 -26.39 -50.93
CA ARG A 66 4.06 -25.51 -49.87
C ARG A 66 3.49 -26.26 -48.65
N ALA A 67 4.33 -26.47 -47.65
CA ALA A 67 3.89 -26.67 -46.27
C ALA A 67 4.10 -25.37 -45.48
N PHE A 68 3.30 -24.36 -45.80
CA PHE A 68 3.09 -23.18 -44.94
C PHE A 68 1.66 -23.25 -44.44
N LEU A 69 1.41 -24.04 -43.40
CA LEU A 69 0.15 -23.98 -42.68
C LEU A 69 0.43 -24.15 -41.18
N GLY A 70 0.00 -23.16 -40.40
CA GLY A 70 -0.30 -23.35 -38.99
C GLY A 70 0.75 -22.86 -37.99
N VAL A 71 1.14 -21.59 -38.03
CA VAL A 71 1.42 -20.88 -36.76
C VAL A 71 0.29 -19.90 -36.56
N SER A 72 -0.70 -20.35 -35.82
CA SER A 72 -1.88 -19.60 -35.41
C SER A 72 -1.43 -18.32 -34.69
N LEU A 73 -1.72 -17.19 -35.33
CA LEU A 73 -1.55 -15.86 -34.77
C LEU A 73 -2.58 -15.67 -33.65
N GLY A 74 -2.27 -16.16 -32.46
CA GLY A 74 -2.97 -15.81 -31.23
C GLY A 74 -2.62 -14.37 -30.86
N LEU A 75 -3.20 -13.40 -31.58
CA LEU A 75 -3.12 -12.00 -31.23
C LEU A 75 -4.02 -11.79 -30.00
N ALA A 76 -3.47 -12.08 -28.82
CA ALA A 76 -4.11 -11.75 -27.56
C ALA A 76 -4.40 -10.24 -27.56
N LEU A 77 -5.64 -9.88 -27.28
CA LEU A 77 -6.10 -8.53 -26.97
C LEU A 77 -5.37 -8.05 -25.70
N ILE A 78 -4.13 -7.59 -25.85
CA ILE A 78 -3.44 -6.83 -24.82
C ILE A 78 -3.97 -5.40 -24.98
N GLY A 79 -5.08 -5.10 -24.32
CA GLY A 79 -5.50 -3.72 -24.16
C GLY A 79 -4.38 -2.95 -23.42
N PRO A 80 -4.09 -1.70 -23.79
CA PRO A 80 -3.17 -0.88 -23.02
C PRO A 80 -3.74 -0.72 -21.62
N ALA A 81 -3.04 -1.24 -20.61
CA ALA A 81 -3.25 -0.82 -19.23
C ALA A 81 -2.71 0.61 -19.14
N PHE A 82 -3.60 1.59 -19.16
CA PHE A 82 -3.24 2.96 -18.83
C PHE A 82 -2.98 3.00 -17.33
N ALA A 83 -1.77 3.34 -16.91
CA ALA A 83 -1.55 3.74 -15.53
C ALA A 83 -2.40 4.96 -15.21
N ALA A 84 -2.90 5.01 -13.98
CA ALA A 84 -3.52 6.22 -13.46
C ALA A 84 -2.52 7.40 -13.54
N SER A 85 -3.03 8.62 -13.64
CA SER A 85 -2.21 9.81 -13.39
C SER A 85 -2.14 10.06 -11.89
N SER A 86 -1.01 10.57 -11.40
CA SER A 86 -0.90 11.01 -10.01
C SER A 86 -1.93 12.10 -9.69
N LEU A 87 -2.49 12.05 -8.49
CA LEU A 87 -3.33 13.10 -7.92
C LEU A 87 -2.42 14.00 -7.10
N THR A 88 -2.34 15.30 -7.42
CA THR A 88 -1.40 16.23 -6.78
C THR A 88 -2.08 17.52 -6.35
N SER A 89 -1.61 18.12 -5.26
CA SER A 89 -1.89 19.51 -4.86
C SER A 89 -0.55 20.19 -4.58
N ASP A 90 -0.29 21.29 -5.28
CA ASP A 90 0.94 22.10 -5.21
C ASP A 90 0.72 23.42 -4.47
N PHE A 91 -0.55 23.82 -4.26
CA PHE A 91 -0.91 25.03 -3.54
C PHE A 91 -0.24 26.30 -4.07
N ASP A 92 0.13 26.36 -5.35
CA ASP A 92 0.82 27.50 -5.93
C ASP A 92 -0.08 28.75 -6.04
N VAL A 93 -1.38 28.53 -6.20
CA VAL A 93 -2.35 29.59 -6.52
C VAL A 93 -3.61 29.59 -5.66
N SER A 94 -3.90 28.51 -4.93
CA SER A 94 -5.10 28.40 -4.09
C SER A 94 -4.98 27.27 -3.07
N THR A 95 -5.96 27.14 -2.17
CA THR A 95 -6.06 25.99 -1.26
C THR A 95 -6.53 24.71 -1.96
N GLU A 96 -6.84 24.78 -3.26
CA GLU A 96 -7.32 23.66 -4.09
C GLU A 96 -8.56 22.91 -3.54
N GLY A 97 -9.32 23.58 -2.67
CA GLY A 97 -10.51 22.99 -2.04
C GLY A 97 -10.20 22.13 -0.81
N TRP A 98 -8.96 22.12 -0.31
CA TRP A 98 -8.65 21.56 0.99
C TRP A 98 -9.36 22.34 2.10
N THR A 99 -9.85 21.61 3.10
CA THR A 99 -10.54 22.16 4.27
C THR A 99 -9.89 21.64 5.54
N HIS A 100 -10.27 22.18 6.71
CA HIS A 100 -9.67 21.80 7.97
C HIS A 100 -10.67 21.76 9.13
N THR A 101 -10.25 21.10 10.21
CA THR A 101 -10.76 21.28 11.57
C THR A 101 -9.56 21.46 12.51
N GLY A 102 -9.75 22.12 13.65
CA GLY A 102 -8.69 22.33 14.65
C GLY A 102 -7.85 23.59 14.38
N ALA A 103 -7.42 23.81 13.14
CA ALA A 103 -6.64 25.01 12.81
C ALA A 103 -7.44 26.32 13.03
N SER A 104 -6.77 27.35 13.52
CA SER A 104 -7.29 28.71 13.63
C SER A 104 -7.26 29.44 12.29
N VAL A 105 -6.26 29.15 11.44
CA VAL A 105 -6.13 29.70 10.08
C VAL A 105 -5.70 28.60 9.11
N LEU A 106 -6.38 28.55 7.96
CA LEU A 106 -5.95 27.81 6.78
C LEU A 106 -5.94 28.76 5.58
N GLN A 107 -4.77 29.00 5.00
CA GLN A 107 -4.65 29.89 3.84
C GLN A 107 -3.56 29.44 2.89
N GLN A 108 -3.71 29.74 1.61
CA GLN A 108 -2.63 29.57 0.65
C GLN A 108 -1.66 30.75 0.72
N VAL A 109 -0.36 30.45 0.62
CA VAL A 109 0.72 31.44 0.54
C VAL A 109 1.48 31.23 -0.76
N ALA A 110 1.58 32.26 -1.60
CA ALA A 110 2.08 32.15 -2.98
C ALA A 110 3.58 31.86 -3.14
N THR A 111 4.37 31.99 -2.06
CA THR A 111 5.83 31.83 -2.12
C THR A 111 6.36 31.22 -0.84
N GLY A 112 7.46 30.47 -0.94
CA GLY A 112 8.16 29.89 0.20
C GLY A 112 7.89 28.40 0.41
N GLY A 113 7.14 27.77 -0.49
CA GLY A 113 6.97 26.31 -0.60
C GLY A 113 8.16 25.61 -1.25
N ASN A 114 7.94 24.42 -1.81
CA ASN A 114 8.97 23.52 -2.31
C ASN A 114 8.70 22.97 -3.73
N PRO A 115 8.89 23.76 -4.81
CA PRO A 115 9.04 25.21 -4.85
C PRO A 115 7.67 25.90 -4.93
N GLY A 116 7.66 27.23 -4.91
CA GLY A 116 6.44 28.00 -5.19
C GLY A 116 5.62 28.29 -3.93
N GLY A 117 4.32 28.06 -3.99
CA GLY A 117 3.37 28.30 -2.91
C GLY A 117 3.25 27.14 -1.93
N TYR A 118 2.45 27.32 -0.88
CA TYR A 118 2.15 26.26 0.09
C TYR A 118 0.85 26.56 0.84
N LEU A 119 0.32 25.55 1.53
CA LEU A 119 -0.78 25.68 2.46
C LEU A 119 -0.26 26.01 3.86
N PHE A 120 -0.54 27.23 4.32
CA PHE A 120 -0.24 27.69 5.67
C PHE A 120 -1.34 27.27 6.64
N VAL A 121 -0.92 26.61 7.72
CA VAL A 121 -1.79 26.09 8.78
C VAL A 121 -1.33 26.69 10.10
N ASP A 122 -2.19 27.48 10.73
CA ASP A 122 -1.97 28.01 12.09
C ASP A 122 -2.85 27.26 13.07
N ASN A 123 -2.22 26.62 14.04
CA ASN A 123 -2.86 25.91 15.14
C ASN A 123 -2.51 26.57 16.49
N SER A 124 -2.65 27.90 16.56
CA SER A 124 -2.44 28.65 17.80
C SER A 124 -3.59 28.55 18.80
N GLU A 125 -4.74 28.01 18.39
CA GLU A 125 -5.93 27.81 19.22
C GLU A 125 -6.69 26.58 18.70
N GLY A 126 -6.81 25.50 19.49
CA GLY A 126 -7.69 24.40 19.09
C GLY A 126 -7.39 23.01 19.65
N ASP A 127 -8.24 22.07 19.22
CA ASP A 127 -8.01 20.63 19.24
C ASP A 127 -7.06 20.23 18.09
N ILE A 128 -6.74 18.93 17.99
CA ILE A 128 -5.90 18.38 16.92
C ILE A 128 -6.30 18.89 15.54
N THR A 129 -5.31 19.39 14.78
CA THR A 129 -5.54 19.89 13.43
C THR A 129 -5.57 18.77 12.38
N TYR A 130 -6.70 18.68 11.68
CA TYR A 130 -6.90 17.77 10.54
C TYR A 130 -7.16 18.56 9.26
N LEU A 131 -6.51 18.15 8.18
CA LEU A 131 -6.74 18.61 6.81
C LEU A 131 -7.52 17.56 6.04
N PHE A 132 -8.55 17.99 5.31
CA PHE A 132 -9.41 17.12 4.51
C PHE A 132 -9.19 17.39 3.03
N ALA A 133 -8.86 16.34 2.29
CA ALA A 133 -8.56 16.44 0.88
C ALA A 133 -9.86 16.66 0.05
N PRO A 134 -9.78 17.42 -1.05
CA PRO A 134 -10.91 17.69 -1.92
C PRO A 134 -11.38 16.45 -2.71
N ALA A 135 -12.53 16.57 -3.37
CA ALA A 135 -13.20 15.48 -4.08
C ALA A 135 -12.33 14.74 -5.12
N LYS A 136 -11.28 15.36 -5.67
CA LYS A 136 -10.34 14.69 -6.60
C LYS A 136 -9.55 13.53 -5.96
N TYR A 137 -9.49 13.47 -4.63
CA TYR A 137 -8.86 12.38 -3.87
C TYR A 137 -9.86 11.33 -3.35
N LEU A 138 -11.14 11.44 -3.74
CA LEU A 138 -12.21 10.54 -3.29
C LEU A 138 -12.65 9.61 -4.43
N GLY A 139 -13.52 8.65 -4.11
CA GLY A 139 -14.06 7.67 -5.05
C GLY A 139 -13.19 6.44 -5.19
N ASN A 140 -13.13 5.87 -6.40
CA ASN A 140 -12.39 4.65 -6.67
C ASN A 140 -10.89 4.94 -6.88
N LEU A 141 -10.08 4.56 -5.89
CA LEU A 141 -8.62 4.68 -5.89
C LEU A 141 -7.93 3.32 -6.12
N SER A 142 -8.62 2.28 -6.57
CA SER A 142 -8.02 0.94 -6.76
C SER A 142 -6.86 0.94 -7.75
N ALA A 143 -6.79 1.90 -8.68
CA ALA A 143 -5.67 2.04 -9.62
C ALA A 143 -4.35 2.51 -8.96
N PHE A 144 -4.41 2.96 -7.71
CA PHE A 144 -3.25 3.40 -6.94
C PHE A 144 -2.73 2.34 -5.96
N ASP A 145 -3.36 1.16 -5.88
CA ASP A 145 -2.88 0.05 -5.04
C ASP A 145 -1.46 -0.38 -5.45
N GLY A 146 -0.55 -0.43 -4.48
CA GLY A 146 0.89 -0.65 -4.69
C GLY A 146 1.68 0.61 -5.04
N GLY A 147 1.01 1.75 -5.20
CA GLY A 147 1.62 3.06 -5.47
C GLY A 147 2.23 3.70 -4.23
N THR A 148 2.27 5.03 -4.22
CA THR A 148 2.80 5.82 -3.11
C THR A 148 1.87 6.97 -2.74
N VAL A 149 1.95 7.37 -1.48
CA VAL A 149 1.40 8.63 -1.00
C VAL A 149 2.52 9.47 -0.40
N SER A 150 2.46 10.79 -0.57
CA SER A 150 3.44 11.73 -0.03
C SER A 150 2.87 13.10 0.25
N PHE A 151 3.56 13.86 1.09
CA PHE A 151 3.41 15.31 1.23
C PHE A 151 4.73 15.91 1.71
N ASP A 152 4.90 17.21 1.47
CA ASP A 152 5.98 17.99 2.04
C ASP A 152 5.48 18.76 3.26
N GLY A 153 6.24 18.70 4.35
CA GLY A 153 5.95 19.40 5.58
C GLY A 153 7.09 20.30 6.03
N ASN A 154 6.75 21.42 6.65
CA ASN A 154 7.70 22.34 7.25
C ASN A 154 7.10 22.97 8.52
N MET A 155 7.82 22.88 9.63
CA MET A 155 7.42 23.56 10.86
C MET A 155 7.92 25.02 10.83
N LEU A 156 7.01 25.97 10.65
CA LEU A 156 7.33 27.41 10.48
C LEU A 156 7.39 28.14 11.82
N GLY A 157 6.61 27.70 12.81
CA GLY A 157 6.54 28.31 14.13
C GLY A 157 6.23 27.27 15.20
N ILE A 158 6.95 27.35 16.32
CA ILE A 158 6.77 26.46 17.47
C ILE A 158 6.57 27.33 18.70
N GLY A 159 5.43 27.14 19.37
CA GLY A 159 5.03 27.78 20.61
C GLY A 159 4.56 26.72 21.60
N GLY A 160 5.45 25.79 21.94
CA GLY A 160 5.08 24.62 22.73
C GLY A 160 6.22 23.64 22.95
N ALA A 161 5.87 22.43 23.39
CA ALA A 161 6.82 21.32 23.52
C ALA A 161 6.42 20.18 22.56
N PRO A 162 7.38 19.47 21.95
CA PRO A 162 7.07 18.31 21.11
C PRO A 162 6.40 17.22 21.93
N TYR A 163 5.52 16.42 21.31
CA TYR A 163 4.97 15.23 21.97
C TYR A 163 6.11 14.24 22.26
N THR A 164 6.45 14.06 23.54
CA THR A 164 7.59 13.23 23.96
C THR A 164 7.30 11.73 24.00
N ALA A 165 6.06 11.30 23.75
CA ALA A 165 5.69 9.88 23.73
C ALA A 165 4.40 9.65 22.95
N ALA A 166 4.43 8.77 21.94
CA ALA A 166 3.30 8.07 21.28
C ALA A 166 2.05 8.87 20.84
N GLY A 167 2.05 10.20 21.02
CA GLY A 167 0.91 11.08 20.79
C GLY A 167 1.17 12.14 19.72
N LEU A 168 2.27 12.01 18.97
CA LEU A 168 2.44 12.79 17.74
C LEU A 168 1.35 12.36 16.77
N ASP A 169 0.49 13.31 16.39
CA ASP A 169 -0.49 13.09 15.33
C ASP A 169 -0.04 13.74 14.01
N TYR A 170 1.20 14.21 13.92
CA TYR A 170 1.75 14.76 12.67
C TYR A 170 1.99 13.66 11.63
N GLY A 171 1.44 13.83 10.43
CA GLY A 171 1.64 12.90 9.32
C GLY A 171 0.76 11.66 9.36
N HIS A 172 -0.26 11.60 10.22
CA HIS A 172 -1.24 10.51 10.19
C HIS A 172 -2.22 10.73 9.04
N LEU A 173 -2.08 9.92 8.00
CA LEU A 173 -3.01 9.88 6.89
C LEU A 173 -4.07 8.81 7.14
N ARG A 174 -5.33 9.20 7.11
CA ARG A 174 -6.48 8.32 7.24
C ARG A 174 -7.26 8.28 5.93
N LEU A 175 -7.61 7.06 5.51
CA LEU A 175 -8.58 6.79 4.47
C LEU A 175 -9.83 6.20 5.13
N THR A 176 -11.00 6.73 4.79
CA THR A 176 -12.29 6.17 5.21
C THR A 176 -13.14 5.90 3.98
N GLY A 177 -13.78 4.73 3.92
CA GLY A 177 -14.58 4.28 2.79
C GLY A 177 -15.17 2.91 3.04
N ALA A 178 -16.25 2.56 2.33
CA ALA A 178 -16.91 1.26 2.43
C ALA A 178 -17.22 0.78 3.88
N GLY A 179 -17.51 1.70 4.79
CA GLY A 179 -17.83 1.40 6.21
C GLY A 179 -16.62 1.09 7.10
N MET A 180 -15.40 1.31 6.62
CA MET A 180 -14.16 1.04 7.34
C MET A 180 -13.15 2.18 7.16
N SER A 181 -12.09 2.18 7.97
CA SER A 181 -10.97 3.09 7.82
C SER A 181 -9.63 2.41 7.99
N ALA A 182 -8.61 2.96 7.36
CA ALA A 182 -7.20 2.63 7.56
C ALA A 182 -6.44 3.93 7.87
N THR A 183 -5.41 3.83 8.71
CA THR A 183 -4.53 4.96 9.04
C THR A 183 -3.09 4.50 8.86
N LEU A 184 -2.28 5.39 8.32
CA LEU A 184 -0.84 5.24 8.17
C LEU A 184 -0.14 6.46 8.76
N ASP A 185 0.94 6.21 9.48
CA ASP A 185 1.83 7.23 10.02
C ASP A 185 2.99 7.44 9.04
N LEU A 186 3.03 8.59 8.35
CA LEU A 186 4.11 8.93 7.41
C LEU A 186 5.38 9.44 8.13
N LEU A 187 5.30 9.72 9.43
CA LEU A 187 6.44 10.17 10.24
C LEU A 187 6.43 9.48 11.61
N PRO A 188 6.72 8.16 11.65
CA PRO A 188 6.63 7.39 12.88
C PRO A 188 7.63 7.87 13.94
N SER A 189 7.18 7.83 15.20
CA SER A 189 8.01 8.13 16.37
C SER A 189 9.35 7.38 16.33
N PRO A 190 10.48 8.04 16.68
CA PRO A 190 10.59 9.38 17.28
C PRO A 190 10.69 10.54 16.28
N GLY A 191 10.28 10.36 15.03
CA GLY A 191 10.31 11.40 14.00
C GLY A 191 9.55 12.66 14.42
N GLN A 192 10.06 13.83 14.02
CA GLN A 192 9.44 15.14 14.21
C GLN A 192 9.57 15.93 12.91
N PRO A 193 8.59 16.78 12.54
CA PRO A 193 8.78 17.67 11.42
C PRO A 193 9.94 18.63 11.68
N LEU A 194 10.76 18.86 10.66
CA LEU A 194 11.91 19.76 10.78
C LEU A 194 11.44 21.21 10.78
N GLN A 195 12.07 22.03 11.63
CA GLN A 195 11.77 23.45 11.72
C GLN A 195 12.49 24.23 10.62
N ASN A 196 11.73 25.05 9.88
CA ASN A 196 12.20 25.89 8.77
C ASN A 196 12.92 25.12 7.65
N VAL A 197 12.58 23.83 7.47
CA VAL A 197 13.13 22.96 6.44
C VAL A 197 12.01 22.12 5.85
N TRP A 198 11.72 22.32 4.57
CA TRP A 198 10.82 21.45 3.82
C TRP A 198 11.39 20.03 3.74
N SER A 199 10.56 19.06 4.15
CA SER A 199 10.90 17.64 4.14
C SER A 199 9.77 16.85 3.50
N THR A 200 10.11 15.94 2.59
CA THR A 200 9.14 15.03 1.97
C THR A 200 8.92 13.80 2.84
N TYR A 201 7.68 13.54 3.19
CA TYR A 201 7.22 12.33 3.86
C TYR A 201 6.50 11.45 2.85
N THR A 202 6.87 10.18 2.77
CA THR A 202 6.31 9.26 1.79
C THR A 202 6.19 7.85 2.34
N ALA A 203 5.17 7.14 1.88
CA ALA A 203 4.98 5.73 2.19
C ALA A 203 4.25 5.01 1.05
N ALA A 204 4.30 3.68 1.07
CA ALA A 204 3.59 2.87 0.10
C ALA A 204 2.08 2.89 0.34
N LEU A 205 1.32 2.94 -0.74
CA LEU A 205 -0.13 2.86 -0.74
C LEU A 205 -0.56 1.41 -1.02
N ASP A 206 -0.28 0.53 -0.06
CA ASP A 206 -0.59 -0.90 -0.15
C ASP A 206 -1.18 -1.46 1.16
N ALA A 207 -1.81 -2.64 1.06
CA ALA A 207 -2.47 -3.27 2.20
C ALA A 207 -1.53 -3.51 3.39
N ALA A 208 -0.27 -3.88 3.11
CA ALA A 208 0.70 -4.25 4.14
C ALA A 208 1.12 -3.05 4.99
N SER A 209 1.45 -1.94 4.33
CA SER A 209 1.88 -0.69 4.98
C SER A 209 0.77 -0.10 5.85
N TRP A 210 -0.49 -0.28 5.43
CA TRP A 210 -1.67 0.20 6.14
C TRP A 210 -2.24 -0.80 7.16
N ASN A 211 -1.53 -1.91 7.42
CA ASN A 211 -1.94 -2.97 8.34
C ASN A 211 -3.38 -3.49 8.07
N LYS A 212 -3.68 -3.76 6.80
CA LYS A 212 -4.95 -4.33 6.32
C LYS A 212 -4.72 -5.66 5.60
N SER A 213 -5.77 -6.47 5.56
CA SER A 213 -5.81 -7.58 4.59
C SER A 213 -5.97 -7.02 3.18
N GLN A 214 -5.49 -7.74 2.17
CA GLN A 214 -5.67 -7.30 0.77
C GLN A 214 -7.16 -7.17 0.40
N ALA A 215 -8.03 -8.02 0.94
CA ALA A 215 -9.46 -7.96 0.67
C ALA A 215 -10.10 -6.68 1.24
N ASP A 216 -9.78 -6.33 2.48
CA ASP A 216 -10.27 -5.11 3.12
C ASP A 216 -9.69 -3.87 2.42
N TRP A 217 -8.42 -3.92 2.03
CA TRP A 217 -7.75 -2.84 1.32
C TRP A 217 -8.39 -2.55 -0.04
N THR A 218 -8.61 -3.60 -0.86
CA THR A 218 -9.31 -3.47 -2.14
C THR A 218 -10.72 -2.92 -1.93
N THR A 219 -11.42 -3.35 -0.88
CA THR A 219 -12.77 -2.85 -0.55
C THR A 219 -12.74 -1.36 -0.18
N LEU A 220 -11.80 -0.94 0.68
CA LEU A 220 -11.61 0.45 1.05
C LEU A 220 -11.30 1.35 -0.16
N LEU A 221 -10.34 0.95 -0.99
CA LEU A 221 -9.94 1.72 -2.18
C LEU A 221 -11.01 1.77 -3.26
N SER A 222 -11.95 0.81 -3.30
CA SER A 222 -13.03 0.82 -4.31
C SER A 222 -13.97 2.01 -4.19
N ASN A 223 -14.09 2.61 -2.99
CA ASN A 223 -14.89 3.80 -2.74
C ASN A 223 -14.43 4.52 -1.46
N VAL A 224 -13.41 5.36 -1.61
CA VAL A 224 -12.91 6.25 -0.55
C VAL A 224 -13.82 7.48 -0.45
N THR A 225 -14.31 7.74 0.76
CA THR A 225 -15.20 8.87 1.08
C THR A 225 -14.51 9.96 1.87
N GLU A 226 -13.33 9.70 2.43
CA GLU A 226 -12.50 10.68 3.15
C GLU A 226 -11.03 10.35 2.96
N VAL A 227 -10.24 11.39 2.71
CA VAL A 227 -8.79 11.40 2.87
C VAL A 227 -8.46 12.53 3.84
N ARG A 228 -7.89 12.18 4.99
CA ARG A 228 -7.61 13.12 6.08
C ARG A 228 -6.16 13.02 6.51
N LEU A 229 -5.45 14.14 6.51
CA LEU A 229 -4.09 14.25 7.01
C LEU A 229 -4.10 14.99 8.35
N SER A 230 -3.53 14.40 9.38
CA SER A 230 -3.27 15.10 10.64
C SER A 230 -1.93 15.80 10.57
N VAL A 231 -1.90 17.04 11.04
CA VAL A 231 -0.72 17.91 11.00
C VAL A 231 -0.48 18.49 12.39
N GLU A 232 -0.61 17.68 13.44
CA GLU A 232 -0.42 18.13 14.82
C GLU A 232 0.93 17.64 15.38
N ALA A 233 1.90 18.53 15.54
CA ALA A 233 3.24 18.14 15.94
C ALA A 233 3.61 18.53 17.39
N MET A 234 3.02 19.59 17.94
CA MET A 234 3.44 20.20 19.20
C MET A 234 2.29 20.28 20.21
N PHE A 235 2.61 20.15 21.50
CA PHE A 235 1.72 20.61 22.56
C PHE A 235 1.84 22.12 22.69
N GLY A 236 0.84 22.84 22.18
CA GLY A 236 0.78 24.30 22.20
C GLY A 236 0.66 24.85 20.79
N ASN A 237 0.95 26.14 20.64
CA ASN A 237 0.76 26.83 19.39
C ASN A 237 1.79 26.35 18.36
N GLU A 238 1.36 26.10 17.14
CA GLU A 238 2.27 25.78 16.05
C GLU A 238 1.78 26.33 14.72
N VAL A 239 2.74 26.60 13.84
CA VAL A 239 2.49 27.10 12.50
C VAL A 239 3.24 26.22 11.53
N GLN A 240 2.55 25.75 10.49
CA GLN A 240 3.04 24.71 9.61
C GLN A 240 2.77 25.06 8.15
N GLY A 241 3.71 24.67 7.30
CA GLY A 241 3.55 24.65 5.87
C GLY A 241 3.32 23.21 5.41
N ILE A 242 2.31 23.02 4.56
CA ILE A 242 2.03 21.77 3.86
C ILE A 242 2.08 22.04 2.36
N ASP A 243 2.77 21.17 1.63
CA ASP A 243 2.97 21.31 0.19
C ASP A 243 3.02 19.93 -0.50
N ASN A 244 2.94 19.89 -1.83
CA ASN A 244 3.16 18.72 -2.68
C ASN A 244 2.43 17.42 -2.23
N PHE A 245 1.16 17.54 -1.80
CA PHE A 245 0.39 16.34 -1.43
C PHE A 245 0.09 15.52 -2.69
N ALA A 246 0.55 14.27 -2.71
CA ALA A 246 0.44 13.42 -3.88
C ALA A 246 0.01 11.98 -3.56
N ILE A 247 -0.87 11.42 -4.39
CA ILE A 247 -1.12 9.98 -4.49
C ILE A 247 -0.72 9.56 -5.90
N SER A 248 0.29 8.70 -6.01
CA SER A 248 0.85 8.26 -7.28
C SER A 248 0.70 6.75 -7.44
N PRO A 249 0.33 6.24 -8.63
CA PRO A 249 0.21 4.81 -8.83
C PRO A 249 1.58 4.16 -8.96
N VAL A 250 1.60 2.82 -9.04
CA VAL A 250 2.81 2.06 -9.38
C VAL A 250 3.35 2.59 -10.72
N PRO A 251 4.62 3.04 -10.78
CA PRO A 251 5.24 3.39 -12.05
C PRO A 251 5.16 2.18 -12.99
N GLU A 252 4.58 2.36 -14.18
CA GLU A 252 4.41 1.22 -15.10
C GLU A 252 5.74 0.50 -15.26
N PRO A 253 5.77 -0.82 -15.00
CA PRO A 253 7.01 -1.54 -15.14
C PRO A 253 7.47 -1.39 -16.59
N ARG A 254 8.78 -1.26 -16.78
CA ARG A 254 9.47 -1.16 -18.10
C ARG A 254 9.14 -2.32 -19.06
N THR A 255 8.25 -3.22 -18.69
CA THR A 255 7.63 -4.27 -19.50
C THR A 255 7.15 -3.79 -20.85
N TRP A 256 6.66 -2.56 -21.04
CA TRP A 256 6.36 -2.06 -22.39
C TRP A 256 7.62 -1.87 -23.25
N ILE A 257 8.71 -1.39 -22.65
CA ILE A 257 10.01 -1.30 -23.31
C ILE A 257 10.54 -2.71 -23.60
N MET A 258 10.38 -3.66 -22.66
CA MET A 258 10.80 -5.05 -22.85
C MET A 258 9.93 -5.80 -23.87
N LEU A 259 8.64 -5.53 -23.91
CA LEU A 259 7.69 -6.05 -24.89
C LEU A 259 8.00 -5.47 -26.28
N ALA A 260 8.19 -4.16 -26.37
CA ALA A 260 8.59 -3.48 -27.61
C ALA A 260 9.95 -3.98 -28.11
N ALA A 261 10.93 -4.14 -27.21
CA ALA A 261 12.23 -4.72 -27.53
C ALA A 261 12.10 -6.18 -27.99
N GLY A 262 11.28 -6.99 -27.31
CA GLY A 262 10.99 -8.36 -27.69
C GLY A 262 10.35 -8.47 -29.08
N LEU A 263 9.33 -7.64 -29.34
CA LEU A 263 8.67 -7.56 -30.65
C LEU A 263 9.63 -7.09 -31.76
N ALA A 264 10.49 -6.11 -31.47
CA ALA A 264 11.52 -5.64 -32.41
C ALA A 264 12.55 -6.74 -32.75
N LEU A 265 12.99 -7.52 -31.75
CA LEU A 265 13.88 -8.66 -31.97
C LEU A 265 13.22 -9.74 -32.84
N VAL A 266 11.96 -10.10 -32.55
CA VAL A 266 11.21 -11.09 -33.35
C VAL A 266 11.03 -10.60 -34.79
N ALA A 267 10.66 -9.33 -34.98
CA ALA A 267 10.54 -8.74 -36.31
C ALA A 267 11.87 -8.75 -37.08
N GLY A 268 12.99 -8.47 -36.39
CA GLY A 268 14.33 -8.56 -36.96
C GLY A 268 14.72 -9.97 -37.42
N VAL A 269 14.40 -11.00 -36.62
CA VAL A 269 14.67 -12.41 -36.97
C VAL A 269 13.80 -12.86 -38.15
N VAL A 270 12.51 -12.50 -38.17
CA VAL A 270 11.60 -12.83 -39.28
C VAL A 270 12.07 -12.16 -40.58
N ARG A 271 12.52 -10.90 -40.52
CA ARG A 271 13.05 -10.19 -41.68
C ARG A 271 14.33 -10.80 -42.23
N ARG A 272 15.19 -11.40 -41.40
CA ARG A 272 16.42 -12.09 -41.86
C ARG A 272 16.19 -13.45 -42.48
N ARG A 273 15.01 -14.06 -42.26
CA ARG A 273 14.65 -15.39 -42.80
C ARG A 273 13.83 -15.33 -44.09
N ARG A 274 13.47 -14.13 -44.55
CA ARG A 274 12.85 -13.86 -45.85
C ARG A 274 13.89 -13.25 -46.78
#